data_AF-A0A9P6YH57-F1
#
_entry.id   AF-A0A9P6YH57-F1
#
_cell.length_a   1.000
_cell.length_b   1.000
_cell.length_c   1.000
_cell.angle_alpha   90.00
_cell.angle_beta   90.00
_cell.angle_gamma   90.00
#
_symmetry.space_group_name_H-M   'P 1'
#
loop_
_entity.id
_entity.type
_entity.pdbx_description
1 polymer ?
#
loop_
_entity_poly.entity_id
_entity_poly.type
_entity_poly.pdbx_seq_one_letter_code
_entity_poly.pdbx_strand_id
1 'polypeptide(L)'
;MLSSPKGRPPLAFPEEAPNEPWQPQNRWQKPVALGRRGVVATARWGFFARAWVLGRVWRGVVAVVGPVMRKTSDLAMKPYAGAERGYLRLLPSALAHPGKVLGVATIIFVATMALVPMLGADLIPQLAQDRFEMTVKLPAGTPLKQTDALVRELQLAHGKGEGVASLYGVSGSGTRLDASPTESGENIGKLTVVMEGGGNARTEAAITERLRSTMGQHPGAQVDFARPALFSFSTPLEIELRGQDMATLEVAGQRLAAMLRGNAHYADVKSTVEEGFPEIQIRFDQERAGALGLTTRQIADLPRPQDRRAGAGAGRRPRQRGEHPPADRQPGQHAPGHPGQGGMPCYA
;
A
#
# COMPACT_ATOMS: atom_id res chain seq x y z
N MET A 1 80.30 5.17 28.23
CA MET A 1 80.28 5.38 29.68
C MET A 1 78.84 5.53 30.14
N LEU A 2 78.27 4.49 30.74
CA LEU A 2 76.99 4.57 31.47
C LEU A 2 77.15 3.69 32.70
N SER A 3 77.70 4.27 33.77
CA SER A 3 77.81 3.69 35.10
C SER A 3 76.44 3.74 35.78
N SER A 4 75.82 2.57 35.97
CA SER A 4 74.58 2.41 36.73
C SER A 4 74.85 2.68 38.23
N PRO A 5 74.20 3.68 38.86
CA PRO A 5 74.32 3.90 40.29
C PRO A 5 73.56 2.81 41.05
N LYS A 6 74.27 2.04 41.90
CA LYS A 6 73.68 1.12 42.88
C LYS A 6 73.04 1.93 44.01
N GLY A 7 71.82 2.40 43.82
CA GLY A 7 70.97 2.89 44.90
C GLY A 7 70.02 1.78 45.36
N ARG A 8 70.17 1.29 46.61
CA ARG A 8 69.16 0.43 47.24
C ARG A 8 68.04 1.34 47.80
N PRO A 9 66.75 1.06 47.53
CA PRO A 9 65.65 1.88 48.01
C PRO A 9 65.49 1.78 49.54
N PRO A 10 65.11 2.87 50.23
CA PRO A 10 65.18 3.01 51.69
C PRO A 10 64.18 2.18 52.50
N LEU A 11 63.38 1.32 51.87
CA LEU A 11 62.40 0.44 52.51
C LEU A 11 62.36 -0.96 51.85
N ALA A 12 63.51 -1.51 51.50
CA ALA A 12 63.59 -2.90 51.07
C ALA A 12 63.45 -3.83 52.29
N PHE A 13 62.49 -4.77 52.24
CA PHE A 13 62.39 -5.88 53.19
C PHE A 13 63.77 -6.57 53.31
N PRO A 14 64.16 -7.07 54.50
CA PRO A 14 65.40 -7.83 54.64
C PRO A 14 65.42 -8.94 53.57
N GLU A 15 66.51 -9.00 52.80
CA GLU A 15 66.70 -10.02 51.77
C GLU A 15 66.51 -11.39 52.44
N GLU A 16 65.37 -12.04 52.17
CA GLU A 16 65.06 -13.35 52.71
C GLU A 16 66.16 -14.31 52.23
N ALA A 17 66.80 -14.99 53.17
CA ALA A 17 67.94 -15.84 52.87
C ALA A 17 67.55 -16.81 51.74
N PRO A 18 68.41 -17.02 50.72
CA PRO A 18 68.08 -17.85 49.59
C PRO A 18 67.62 -19.22 50.11
N ASN A 19 66.35 -19.56 49.84
CA ASN A 19 65.77 -20.84 50.26
C ASN A 19 66.71 -21.97 49.82
N GLU A 20 67.30 -22.68 50.80
CA GLU A 20 68.21 -23.76 50.49
C GLU A 20 67.48 -24.81 49.65
N PRO A 21 68.03 -25.19 48.48
CA PRO A 21 67.37 -26.17 47.64
C PRO A 21 67.26 -27.49 48.40
N TRP A 22 66.02 -27.97 48.60
CA TRP A 22 65.72 -29.20 49.33
C TRP A 22 66.67 -30.35 48.94
N GLN A 23 67.47 -30.82 49.91
CA GLN A 23 68.41 -31.93 49.75
C GLN A 23 67.85 -33.18 50.46
N PRO A 24 67.83 -34.36 49.80
CA PRO A 24 67.25 -35.56 50.38
C PRO A 24 68.13 -36.11 51.51
N GLN A 25 67.70 -35.97 52.76
CA GLN A 25 68.45 -36.42 53.94
C GLN A 25 68.36 -37.94 54.18
N ASN A 26 67.33 -38.64 53.68
CA ASN A 26 67.13 -40.09 53.87
C ASN A 26 67.28 -40.92 52.59
N ARG A 27 67.83 -42.15 52.71
CA ARG A 27 68.08 -43.09 51.58
C ARG A 27 66.82 -43.38 50.74
N TRP A 28 65.64 -43.37 51.34
CA TRP A 28 64.35 -43.62 50.66
C TRP A 28 63.77 -42.40 49.90
N GLN A 29 64.25 -41.18 50.17
CA GLN A 29 63.79 -39.96 49.49
C GLN A 29 64.56 -39.66 48.19
N LYS A 30 65.76 -40.25 48.03
CA LYS A 30 66.59 -40.14 46.81
C LYS A 30 65.89 -40.64 45.53
N PRO A 31 65.17 -41.78 45.50
CA PRO A 31 64.45 -42.19 44.30
C PRO A 31 63.28 -41.26 43.94
N VAL A 32 62.58 -40.69 44.92
CA VAL A 32 61.47 -39.74 44.70
C VAL A 32 61.98 -38.39 44.14
N ALA A 33 63.13 -37.91 44.63
CA ALA A 33 63.79 -36.72 44.11
C ALA A 33 64.25 -36.88 42.65
N LEU A 34 64.79 -38.06 42.31
CA LEU A 34 65.22 -38.42 40.96
C LEU A 34 64.01 -38.57 40.03
N GLY A 35 62.94 -39.22 40.50
CA GLY A 35 61.67 -39.37 39.79
C GLY A 35 61.00 -38.03 39.49
N ARG A 36 60.94 -37.11 40.46
CA ARG A 36 60.36 -35.77 40.27
C ARG A 36 61.17 -34.93 39.27
N ARG A 37 62.50 -34.99 39.31
CA ARG A 37 63.36 -34.33 38.31
C ARG A 37 63.19 -34.95 36.91
N GLY A 38 63.02 -36.27 36.81
CA GLY A 38 62.74 -36.97 35.54
C GLY A 38 61.37 -36.62 34.93
N VAL A 39 60.32 -36.55 35.75
CA VAL A 39 58.96 -36.19 35.32
C VAL A 39 58.90 -34.72 34.87
N VAL A 40 59.53 -33.80 35.59
CA VAL A 40 59.59 -32.39 35.18
C VAL A 40 60.43 -32.21 33.92
N ALA A 41 61.54 -32.94 33.77
CA ALA A 41 62.37 -32.89 32.57
C ALA A 41 61.64 -33.42 31.32
N THR A 42 60.90 -34.53 31.45
CA THR A 42 60.11 -35.11 30.35
C THR A 42 58.88 -34.27 30.00
N ALA A 43 58.20 -33.68 30.99
CA ALA A 43 57.13 -32.72 30.75
C ALA A 43 57.64 -31.47 30.02
N ARG A 44 58.80 -30.94 30.43
CA ARG A 44 59.46 -29.80 29.78
C ARG A 44 59.84 -30.13 28.34
N TRP A 45 60.50 -31.26 28.11
CA TRP A 45 60.85 -31.72 26.76
C TRP A 45 59.62 -31.97 25.88
N GLY A 46 58.55 -32.56 26.44
CA GLY A 46 57.29 -32.78 25.74
C GLY A 46 56.56 -31.48 25.37
N PHE A 47 56.67 -30.44 26.20
CA PHE A 47 56.17 -29.09 25.89
C PHE A 47 56.98 -28.44 24.77
N PHE A 48 58.31 -28.46 24.87
CA PHE A 48 59.17 -27.91 23.81
C PHE A 48 59.04 -28.65 22.49
N ALA A 49 58.88 -29.98 22.51
CA ALA A 49 58.62 -30.77 21.31
C ALA A 49 57.28 -30.39 20.66
N ARG A 50 56.20 -30.26 21.45
CA ARG A 50 54.90 -29.80 20.95
C ARG A 50 54.95 -28.37 20.40
N ALA A 51 55.62 -27.45 21.11
CA ALA A 51 55.80 -26.08 20.65
C ALA A 51 56.64 -26.01 19.36
N TRP A 52 57.67 -26.85 19.25
CA TRP A 52 58.50 -26.95 18.05
C TRP A 52 57.71 -27.51 16.85
N VAL A 53 56.92 -28.56 17.05
CA VAL A 53 56.02 -29.12 16.03
C VAL A 53 54.99 -28.08 15.62
N LEU A 54 54.34 -27.40 16.57
CA LEU A 54 53.36 -26.35 16.29
C LEU A 54 53.98 -25.20 15.48
N GLY A 55 55.18 -24.74 15.86
CA GLY A 55 55.90 -23.71 15.13
C GLY A 55 56.36 -24.15 13.74
N ARG A 56 56.60 -25.45 13.52
CA ARG A 56 56.95 -25.99 12.20
C ARG A 56 55.73 -26.15 11.30
N VAL A 57 54.61 -26.60 11.86
CA VAL A 57 53.31 -26.62 11.19
C VAL A 57 52.88 -25.21 10.82
N TRP A 58 52.98 -24.25 11.75
CA TRP A 58 52.66 -22.84 11.49
C TRP A 58 53.52 -22.25 10.37
N ARG A 59 54.83 -22.49 10.38
CA ARG A 59 55.72 -22.06 9.28
C ARG A 59 55.35 -22.71 7.95
N GLY A 60 54.96 -23.97 7.94
CA GLY A 60 54.45 -24.65 6.75
C GLY A 60 53.16 -24.02 6.23
N VAL A 61 52.20 -23.74 7.12
CA VAL A 61 50.94 -23.07 6.77
C VAL A 61 51.21 -21.68 6.20
N VAL A 62 52.06 -20.87 6.83
CA VAL A 62 52.40 -19.53 6.33
C VAL A 62 53.12 -19.60 4.97
N ALA A 63 53.99 -20.58 4.76
CA ALA A 63 54.68 -20.77 3.49
C ALA A 63 53.74 -21.14 2.34
N VAL A 64 52.60 -21.78 2.63
CA VAL A 64 51.58 -22.15 1.63
C VAL A 64 50.52 -21.05 1.46
N VAL A 65 50.00 -20.51 2.56
CA VAL A 65 48.93 -19.52 2.56
C VAL A 65 49.45 -18.15 2.12
N GLY A 66 50.66 -17.75 2.52
CA GLY A 66 51.25 -16.45 2.20
C GLY A 66 51.31 -16.15 0.69
N PRO A 67 51.86 -17.05 -0.15
CA PRO A 67 51.90 -16.85 -1.60
C PRO A 67 50.51 -16.82 -2.26
N VAL A 68 49.57 -17.64 -1.77
CA VAL A 68 48.20 -17.68 -2.28
C VAL A 68 47.48 -16.38 -1.96
N MET A 69 47.52 -15.94 -0.69
CA MET A 69 46.93 -14.67 -0.25
C MET A 69 47.53 -13.46 -0.98
N ARG A 70 48.84 -13.45 -1.22
CA ARG A 70 49.50 -12.40 -2.01
C ARG A 70 49.00 -12.37 -3.44
N LYS A 71 48.92 -13.51 -4.13
CA LYS A 71 48.40 -13.58 -5.50
C LYS A 71 46.94 -13.15 -5.60
N THR A 72 46.10 -13.53 -4.63
CA THR A 72 44.70 -13.10 -4.59
C THR A 72 44.57 -11.60 -4.30
N SER A 73 45.40 -11.07 -3.40
CA SER A 73 45.47 -9.63 -3.12
C SER A 73 45.94 -8.83 -4.33
N ASP A 74 46.99 -9.29 -5.01
CA ASP A 74 47.51 -8.65 -6.22
C ASP A 74 46.47 -8.67 -7.35
N LEU A 75 45.71 -9.77 -7.50
CA LEU A 75 44.63 -9.85 -8.48
C LEU A 75 43.50 -8.87 -8.16
N ALA A 76 43.12 -8.74 -6.88
CA ALA A 76 42.12 -7.79 -6.43
C ALA A 76 42.59 -6.33 -6.56
N MET A 77 43.89 -6.06 -6.39
CA MET A 77 44.47 -4.71 -6.46
C MET A 77 44.88 -4.29 -7.87
N LYS A 78 44.91 -5.18 -8.87
CA LYS A 78 45.17 -4.84 -10.28
C LYS A 78 44.28 -3.71 -10.85
N PRO A 79 42.95 -3.70 -10.67
CA PRO A 79 42.12 -2.58 -11.15
C PRO A 79 42.47 -1.26 -10.43
N TYR A 80 42.75 -1.32 -9.12
CA TYR A 80 43.17 -0.15 -8.35
C TYR A 80 44.53 0.38 -8.83
N ALA A 81 45.53 -0.48 -9.00
CA ALA A 81 46.84 -0.12 -9.52
C ALA A 81 46.79 0.36 -10.98
N GLY A 82 45.77 -0.06 -11.75
CA GLY A 82 45.46 0.48 -13.07
C GLY A 82 44.94 1.91 -12.99
N ALA A 83 43.95 2.15 -12.12
CA ALA A 83 43.38 3.47 -11.87
C ALA A 83 44.43 4.44 -11.30
N GLU A 84 45.26 4.00 -10.35
CA GLU A 84 46.35 4.77 -9.75
C GLU A 84 47.37 5.20 -10.81
N ARG A 85 47.81 4.29 -11.68
CA ARG A 85 48.73 4.64 -12.78
C ARG A 85 48.10 5.60 -13.78
N GLY A 86 46.80 5.48 -14.06
CA GLY A 86 46.05 6.43 -14.89
C GLY A 86 46.00 7.82 -14.26
N TYR A 87 45.66 7.87 -12.96
CA TYR A 87 45.63 9.11 -12.19
C TYR A 87 46.99 9.79 -12.12
N LEU A 88 48.06 9.06 -11.75
CA LEU A 88 49.42 9.61 -11.66
C LEU A 88 49.98 10.08 -13.01
N ARG A 89 49.48 9.54 -14.13
CA ARG A 89 49.84 10.03 -15.48
C ARG A 89 49.09 11.30 -15.87
N LEU A 90 47.82 11.42 -15.49
CA LEU A 90 46.97 12.58 -15.84
C LEU A 90 47.18 13.77 -14.90
N LEU A 91 47.53 13.52 -13.65
CA LEU A 91 47.65 14.53 -12.60
C LEU A 91 48.67 15.64 -12.93
N PRO A 92 49.90 15.35 -13.41
CA PRO A 92 50.87 16.40 -13.73
C PRO A 92 50.38 17.31 -14.87
N SER A 93 49.73 16.73 -15.89
CA SER A 93 49.17 17.47 -17.02
C SER A 93 47.96 18.33 -16.62
N ALA A 94 47.13 17.84 -15.69
CA ALA A 94 46.00 18.57 -15.13
C ALA A 94 46.46 19.75 -14.27
N LEU A 95 47.49 19.57 -13.43
CA LEU A 95 48.07 20.63 -12.60
C LEU A 95 48.82 21.68 -13.41
N ALA A 96 49.44 21.30 -14.53
CA ALA A 96 50.14 22.23 -15.41
C ALA A 96 49.19 23.13 -16.23
N HIS A 97 47.93 22.72 -16.43
CA HIS A 97 46.96 23.46 -17.26
C HIS A 97 45.61 23.66 -16.56
N PRO A 98 45.58 24.40 -15.43
CA PRO A 98 44.36 24.56 -14.63
C PRO A 98 43.21 25.19 -15.45
N GLY A 99 43.50 26.10 -16.37
CA GLY A 99 42.49 26.72 -17.23
C GLY A 99 41.77 25.74 -18.17
N LYS A 100 42.48 24.73 -18.70
CA LYS A 100 41.87 23.69 -19.56
C LYS A 100 40.95 22.79 -18.73
N VAL A 101 41.38 22.42 -17.53
CA VAL A 101 40.59 21.60 -16.60
C VAL A 101 39.31 22.34 -16.20
N LEU A 102 39.43 23.62 -15.83
CA LEU A 102 38.28 24.44 -15.46
C LEU A 102 37.33 24.65 -16.66
N GLY A 103 37.86 24.85 -17.87
CA GLY A 103 37.07 24.95 -19.08
C GLY A 103 36.26 23.68 -19.38
N VAL A 104 36.91 22.51 -19.32
CA VAL A 104 36.22 21.21 -19.52
C VAL A 104 35.16 20.98 -18.44
N ALA A 105 35.46 21.26 -17.17
CA ALA A 105 34.51 21.14 -16.08
C ALA A 105 33.27 22.04 -16.29
N THR A 106 33.48 23.29 -16.69
CA THR A 106 32.40 24.23 -17.02
C THR A 106 31.57 23.75 -18.21
N ILE A 107 32.20 23.23 -19.26
CA ILE A 107 31.48 22.68 -20.42
C ILE A 107 30.58 21.52 -20.01
N ILE A 108 31.11 20.57 -19.22
CA ILE A 108 30.34 19.43 -18.72
C ILE A 108 29.18 19.89 -17.83
N PHE A 109 29.42 20.89 -16.96
CA PHE A 109 28.39 21.48 -16.12
C PHE A 109 27.27 22.11 -16.95
N VAL A 110 27.60 22.97 -17.92
CA VAL A 110 26.63 23.61 -18.80
C VAL A 110 25.88 22.58 -19.65
N ALA A 111 26.57 21.57 -20.18
CA ALA A 111 25.92 20.48 -20.93
C ALA A 111 24.92 19.71 -20.06
N THR A 112 25.26 19.45 -18.80
CA THR A 112 24.36 18.79 -17.84
C THR A 112 23.16 19.68 -17.52
N MET A 113 23.36 20.98 -17.29
CA MET A 113 22.27 21.95 -17.08
C MET A 113 21.36 22.08 -18.31
N ALA A 114 21.93 22.03 -19.53
CA ALA A 114 21.15 22.09 -20.76
C ALA A 114 20.26 20.86 -20.97
N LEU A 115 20.60 19.70 -20.37
CA LEU A 115 19.75 18.52 -20.38
C LEU A 115 18.54 18.66 -19.46
N VAL A 116 18.64 19.41 -18.36
CA VAL A 116 17.57 19.57 -17.35
C VAL A 116 16.19 19.90 -17.95
N PRO A 117 16.03 20.89 -18.85
CA PRO A 117 14.71 21.19 -19.43
C PRO A 117 14.18 20.10 -20.39
N MET A 118 15.04 19.19 -20.87
CA MET A 118 14.62 18.05 -21.70
C MET A 118 14.15 16.85 -20.85
N LEU A 119 14.47 16.83 -19.54
CA LEU A 119 13.91 15.83 -18.63
C LEU A 119 12.45 16.18 -18.34
N GLY A 120 11.56 15.24 -18.64
CA GLY A 120 10.18 15.33 -18.17
C GLY A 120 10.16 15.36 -16.64
N ALA A 121 9.47 16.34 -16.07
CA ALA A 121 9.23 16.42 -14.64
C ALA A 121 7.93 15.66 -14.33
N ASP A 122 8.05 14.40 -13.89
CA ASP A 122 6.95 13.72 -13.22
C ASP A 122 7.06 14.00 -11.72
N LEU A 123 6.15 14.85 -11.22
CA LEU A 123 6.15 15.27 -9.81
C LEU A 123 5.90 14.10 -8.85
N ILE A 124 5.24 13.03 -9.31
CA ILE A 124 4.94 11.83 -8.52
C ILE A 124 4.95 10.60 -9.45
N PRO A 125 5.74 9.55 -9.17
CA PRO A 125 5.65 8.29 -9.91
C PRO A 125 4.26 7.68 -9.72
N GLN A 126 3.64 7.20 -10.80
CA GLN A 126 2.32 6.55 -10.74
C GLN A 126 2.39 5.27 -9.87
N LEU A 127 2.13 5.42 -8.58
CA LEU A 127 2.06 4.34 -7.61
C LEU A 127 0.66 3.73 -7.69
N ALA A 128 0.63 2.41 -7.90
CA ALA A 128 -0.55 1.56 -8.14
C ALA A 128 -1.03 1.51 -9.60
N GLN A 129 -0.27 0.74 -10.40
CA GLN A 129 -0.65 0.34 -11.76
C GLN A 129 -1.46 -0.97 -11.76
N ASP A 130 -1.80 -1.52 -10.59
CA ASP A 130 -2.46 -2.82 -10.43
C ASP A 130 -4.00 -2.72 -10.33
N ARG A 131 -4.56 -1.51 -10.20
CA ARG A 131 -6.01 -1.33 -10.04
C ARG A 131 -6.52 -0.03 -10.64
N PHE A 132 -7.76 -0.05 -11.09
CA PHE A 132 -8.50 1.13 -11.52
C PHE A 132 -9.96 1.03 -11.10
N GLU A 133 -10.66 2.15 -11.11
CA GLU A 133 -12.06 2.28 -10.73
C GLU A 133 -12.89 2.71 -11.94
N MET A 134 -14.09 2.16 -12.03
CA MET A 134 -15.12 2.51 -13.00
C MET A 134 -16.34 3.01 -12.22
N THR A 135 -16.72 4.26 -12.44
CA THR A 135 -17.93 4.85 -11.87
C THR A 135 -19.02 4.85 -12.94
N VAL A 136 -20.14 4.22 -12.64
CA VAL A 136 -21.34 4.18 -13.47
C VAL A 136 -22.40 5.06 -12.83
N LYS A 137 -22.92 6.02 -13.58
CA LYS A 137 -23.98 6.91 -13.16
C LYS A 137 -25.21 6.73 -14.03
N LEU A 138 -26.29 6.27 -13.41
CA LEU A 138 -27.59 6.05 -14.04
C LEU A 138 -28.45 7.33 -14.00
N PRO A 139 -29.51 7.43 -14.82
CA PRO A 139 -30.44 8.55 -14.78
C PRO A 139 -30.97 8.83 -13.37
N ALA A 140 -31.21 10.11 -13.06
CA ALA A 140 -31.72 10.55 -11.77
C ALA A 140 -33.06 9.85 -11.45
N GLY A 141 -33.24 9.45 -10.19
CA GLY A 141 -34.43 8.71 -9.74
C GLY A 141 -34.38 7.19 -9.98
N THR A 142 -33.30 6.66 -10.55
CA THR A 142 -33.09 5.20 -10.63
C THR A 142 -33.01 4.62 -9.21
N PRO A 143 -33.86 3.64 -8.84
CA PRO A 143 -33.86 3.07 -7.50
C PRO A 143 -32.60 2.23 -7.27
N LEU A 144 -32.10 2.22 -6.04
CA LEU A 144 -30.89 1.46 -5.65
C LEU A 144 -30.91 -0.01 -6.11
N LYS A 145 -32.08 -0.66 -6.09
CA LYS A 145 -32.23 -2.05 -6.56
C LYS A 145 -31.87 -2.25 -8.03
N GLN A 146 -32.17 -1.27 -8.89
CA GLN A 146 -31.82 -1.34 -10.31
C GLN A 146 -30.33 -1.07 -10.53
N THR A 147 -29.76 -0.09 -9.81
CA THR A 147 -28.32 0.15 -9.79
C THR A 147 -27.55 -1.10 -9.35
N ASP A 148 -28.03 -1.78 -8.31
CA ASP A 148 -27.42 -3.00 -7.80
C ASP A 148 -27.51 -4.17 -8.77
N ALA A 149 -28.64 -4.31 -9.47
CA ALA A 149 -28.79 -5.31 -10.52
C ALA A 149 -27.75 -5.11 -11.63
N LEU A 150 -27.53 -3.87 -12.07
CA LEU A 150 -26.54 -3.54 -13.10
C LEU A 150 -25.10 -3.79 -12.63
N VAL A 151 -24.74 -3.33 -11.43
CA VAL A 151 -23.40 -3.57 -10.86
C VAL A 151 -23.14 -5.07 -10.77
N ARG A 152 -24.12 -5.84 -10.32
CA ARG A 152 -24.02 -7.30 -10.24
C ARG A 152 -23.89 -7.96 -11.62
N GLU A 153 -24.62 -7.48 -12.62
CA GLU A 153 -24.50 -7.95 -14.00
C GLU A 153 -23.09 -7.74 -14.55
N LEU A 154 -22.53 -6.53 -14.38
CA LEU A 154 -21.15 -6.22 -14.76
C LEU A 154 -20.14 -7.10 -14.01
N GLN A 155 -20.39 -7.36 -12.72
CA GLN A 155 -19.53 -8.24 -11.92
C GLN A 155 -19.54 -9.68 -12.43
N LEU A 156 -20.70 -10.21 -12.81
CA LEU A 156 -20.84 -11.56 -13.33
C LEU A 156 -20.24 -11.70 -14.73
N ALA A 157 -20.40 -10.68 -15.58
CA ALA A 157 -19.88 -10.67 -16.94
C ALA A 157 -18.35 -10.55 -16.99
N HIS A 158 -17.76 -9.70 -16.13
CA HIS A 158 -16.34 -9.31 -16.24
C HIS A 158 -15.46 -9.82 -15.08
N GLY A 159 -16.03 -10.34 -14.00
CA GLY A 159 -15.29 -10.73 -12.80
C GLY A 159 -14.34 -11.93 -12.97
N LYS A 160 -14.51 -12.71 -14.04
CA LYS A 160 -13.59 -13.80 -14.45
C LYS A 160 -12.92 -13.54 -15.80
N GLY A 161 -12.90 -12.28 -16.25
CA GLY A 161 -12.30 -11.90 -17.51
C GLY A 161 -10.78 -12.04 -17.47
N GLU A 162 -10.18 -12.30 -18.63
CA GLU A 162 -8.72 -12.37 -18.76
C GLU A 162 -8.06 -11.05 -18.28
N GLY A 163 -7.07 -11.16 -17.39
CA GLY A 163 -6.34 -10.02 -16.81
C GLY A 163 -6.98 -9.38 -15.57
N VAL A 164 -8.11 -9.91 -15.06
CA VAL A 164 -8.78 -9.43 -13.84
C VAL A 164 -8.53 -10.41 -12.68
N ALA A 165 -7.83 -9.96 -11.65
CA ALA A 165 -7.59 -10.73 -10.43
C ALA A 165 -8.80 -10.72 -9.50
N SER A 166 -9.44 -9.55 -9.35
CA SER A 166 -10.68 -9.41 -8.59
C SER A 166 -11.48 -8.19 -9.06
N LEU A 167 -12.80 -8.28 -8.93
CA LEU A 167 -13.74 -7.24 -9.32
C LEU A 167 -14.79 -7.07 -8.21
N TYR A 168 -14.82 -5.90 -7.59
CA TYR A 168 -15.80 -5.59 -6.56
C TYR A 168 -16.59 -4.34 -6.92
N GLY A 169 -17.89 -4.38 -6.63
CA GLY A 169 -18.84 -3.33 -6.94
C GLY A 169 -19.52 -2.84 -5.66
N VAL A 170 -19.76 -1.54 -5.60
CA VAL A 170 -20.54 -0.89 -4.54
C VAL A 170 -21.67 -0.12 -5.21
N SER A 171 -22.89 -0.49 -4.88
CA SER A 171 -24.12 0.12 -5.38
C SER A 171 -24.59 1.18 -4.40
N GLY A 172 -24.81 2.40 -4.89
CA GLY A 172 -25.13 3.55 -4.08
C GLY A 172 -23.92 4.12 -3.33
N SER A 173 -23.89 5.43 -3.20
CA SER A 173 -22.91 6.14 -2.37
C SER A 173 -23.65 7.06 -1.41
N GLY A 174 -23.47 6.82 -0.10
CA GLY A 174 -24.17 7.51 0.98
C GLY A 174 -23.22 8.10 2.00
N THR A 175 -23.32 9.42 2.21
CA THR A 175 -22.86 10.16 3.40
C THR A 175 -21.41 9.98 3.84
N ARG A 176 -20.47 9.74 2.91
CA ARG A 176 -19.08 10.00 3.28
C ARG A 176 -18.87 11.52 3.27
N LEU A 177 -18.28 12.07 4.33
CA LEU A 177 -17.97 13.51 4.41
C LEU A 177 -17.01 13.97 3.30
N ASP A 178 -16.36 13.04 2.60
CA ASP A 178 -15.40 13.27 1.52
C ASP A 178 -15.97 13.07 0.11
N ALA A 179 -17.25 12.70 -0.03
CA ALA A 179 -17.83 12.41 -1.34
C ALA A 179 -18.38 13.68 -1.99
N SER A 180 -18.02 13.91 -3.26
CA SER A 180 -18.61 14.98 -4.05
C SER A 180 -20.13 14.78 -4.13
N PRO A 181 -20.95 15.85 -4.01
CA PRO A 181 -22.41 15.75 -4.17
C PRO A 181 -22.84 15.12 -5.50
N THR A 182 -22.04 15.31 -6.55
CA THR A 182 -22.28 14.74 -7.88
C THR A 182 -21.89 13.26 -8.01
N GLU A 183 -21.08 12.74 -7.09
CA GLU A 183 -20.65 11.33 -7.04
C GLU A 183 -21.37 10.55 -5.92
N SER A 184 -22.44 11.12 -5.35
CA SER A 184 -23.24 10.52 -4.30
C SER A 184 -24.69 10.36 -4.73
N GLY A 185 -25.31 9.21 -4.42
CA GLY A 185 -26.68 8.91 -4.84
C GLY A 185 -26.97 7.41 -4.96
N GLU A 186 -28.25 7.06 -5.01
CA GLU A 186 -28.73 5.68 -5.21
C GLU A 186 -28.55 5.18 -6.65
N ASN A 187 -28.42 6.11 -7.61
CA ASN A 187 -28.23 5.89 -9.04
C ASN A 187 -26.76 5.72 -9.44
N ILE A 188 -25.83 5.64 -8.48
CA ILE A 188 -24.39 5.55 -8.74
C ILE A 188 -23.86 4.18 -8.33
N GLY A 189 -23.13 3.52 -9.22
CA GLY A 189 -22.43 2.27 -8.95
C GLY A 189 -20.93 2.44 -9.17
N LYS A 190 -20.11 2.01 -8.21
CA LYS A 190 -18.65 2.07 -8.32
C LYS A 190 -18.08 0.66 -8.41
N LEU A 191 -17.36 0.35 -9.47
CA LEU A 191 -16.64 -0.90 -9.64
C LEU A 191 -15.15 -0.64 -9.48
N THR A 192 -14.45 -1.46 -8.72
CA THR A 192 -12.99 -1.44 -8.68
C THR A 192 -12.47 -2.75 -9.25
N VAL A 193 -11.54 -2.62 -10.18
CA VAL A 193 -10.90 -3.71 -10.88
C VAL A 193 -9.47 -3.82 -10.38
N VAL A 194 -9.08 -5.01 -9.91
CA VAL A 194 -7.68 -5.35 -9.61
C VAL A 194 -7.18 -6.24 -10.74
N MET A 195 -6.10 -5.86 -11.39
CA MET A 195 -5.49 -6.54 -12.52
C MET A 195 -4.50 -7.62 -12.07
N GLU A 196 -4.41 -8.71 -12.82
CA GLU A 196 -3.41 -9.75 -12.58
C GLU A 196 -1.99 -9.27 -12.93
N GLY A 197 -0.99 -9.74 -12.18
CA GLY A 197 0.43 -9.53 -12.52
C GLY A 197 0.94 -8.09 -12.34
N GLY A 198 0.26 -7.25 -11.56
CA GLY A 198 0.68 -5.86 -11.30
C GLY A 198 0.21 -4.83 -12.32
N GLY A 199 -0.52 -5.28 -13.36
CA GLY A 199 -1.14 -4.42 -14.36
C GLY A 199 -0.14 -3.82 -15.37
N ASN A 200 -0.54 -3.83 -16.65
CA ASN A 200 0.17 -3.17 -17.74
C ASN A 200 -0.83 -2.25 -18.45
N ALA A 201 -0.37 -1.11 -18.99
CA ALA A 201 -1.20 -0.16 -19.72
C ALA A 201 -2.01 -0.82 -20.85
N ARG A 202 -1.46 -1.86 -21.49
CA ARG A 202 -2.19 -2.65 -22.51
C ARG A 202 -3.34 -3.46 -21.93
N THR A 203 -3.12 -4.10 -20.78
CA THR A 203 -4.14 -4.90 -20.08
C THR A 203 -5.24 -4.01 -19.54
N GLU A 204 -4.89 -2.86 -18.95
CA GLU A 204 -5.83 -1.85 -18.48
C GLU A 204 -6.74 -1.37 -19.64
N ALA A 205 -6.13 -0.93 -20.74
CA ALA A 205 -6.89 -0.47 -21.93
C ALA A 205 -7.84 -1.56 -22.46
N ALA A 206 -7.41 -2.82 -22.49
CA ALA A 206 -8.24 -3.93 -22.94
C ALA A 206 -9.41 -4.24 -21.99
N ILE A 207 -9.25 -4.05 -20.67
CA ILE A 207 -10.35 -4.22 -19.72
C ILE A 207 -11.30 -3.02 -19.79
N THR A 208 -10.77 -1.79 -19.80
CA THR A 208 -11.55 -0.56 -19.94
C THR A 208 -12.44 -0.58 -21.18
N GLU A 209 -11.90 -1.01 -22.32
CA GLU A 209 -12.68 -1.06 -23.57
C GLU A 209 -13.78 -2.12 -23.52
N ARG A 210 -13.54 -3.30 -22.92
CA ARG A 210 -14.57 -4.32 -22.69
C ARG A 210 -15.71 -3.83 -21.77
N LEU A 211 -15.36 -3.11 -20.71
CA LEU A 211 -16.34 -2.52 -19.80
C LEU A 211 -17.14 -1.42 -20.51
N ARG A 212 -16.47 -0.56 -21.27
CA ARG A 212 -17.11 0.50 -22.06
C ARG A 212 -18.05 -0.06 -23.13
N SER A 213 -17.63 -1.11 -23.85
CA SER A 213 -18.47 -1.74 -24.88
C SER A 213 -19.74 -2.36 -24.30
N THR A 214 -19.66 -2.95 -23.11
CA THR A 214 -20.82 -3.49 -22.39
C THR A 214 -21.79 -2.38 -22.01
N MET A 215 -21.27 -1.26 -21.52
CA MET A 215 -22.08 -0.10 -21.17
C MET A 215 -22.73 0.60 -22.36
N GLY A 216 -22.24 0.38 -23.59
CA GLY A 216 -22.91 0.82 -24.81
C GLY A 216 -24.34 0.26 -24.98
N GLN A 217 -24.67 -0.83 -24.28
CA GLN A 217 -26.03 -1.41 -24.26
C GLN A 217 -27.00 -0.70 -23.30
N HIS A 218 -26.49 0.21 -22.45
CA HIS A 218 -27.27 0.95 -21.47
C HIS A 218 -27.33 2.44 -21.84
N PRO A 219 -28.22 2.85 -22.77
CA PRO A 219 -28.38 4.24 -23.13
C PRO A 219 -28.81 5.07 -21.90
N GLY A 220 -28.12 6.18 -21.66
CA GLY A 220 -28.37 7.07 -20.51
C GLY A 220 -27.49 6.83 -19.29
N ALA A 221 -26.67 5.76 -19.28
CA ALA A 221 -25.63 5.58 -18.27
C ALA A 221 -24.36 6.36 -18.65
N GLN A 222 -23.86 7.18 -17.73
CA GLN A 222 -22.54 7.83 -17.86
C GLN A 222 -21.49 6.95 -17.18
N VAL A 223 -20.34 6.79 -17.82
CA VAL A 223 -19.27 5.90 -17.34
C VAL A 223 -17.95 6.65 -17.32
N ASP A 224 -17.31 6.65 -16.16
CA ASP A 224 -16.01 7.26 -15.94
C ASP A 224 -15.01 6.22 -15.46
N PHE A 225 -13.76 6.34 -15.90
CA PHE A 225 -12.65 5.50 -15.44
C PHE A 225 -11.62 6.39 -14.72
N ALA A 226 -11.23 5.99 -13.52
CA ALA A 226 -10.27 6.71 -12.71
C ALA A 226 -9.28 5.74 -12.06
N ARG A 227 -8.04 6.18 -11.89
CA ARG A 227 -7.05 5.43 -11.10
C ARG A 227 -7.04 5.99 -9.67
N PRO A 228 -7.00 5.13 -8.63
CA PRO A 228 -6.86 5.61 -7.26
C PRO A 228 -5.56 6.41 -7.12
N ALA A 229 -5.69 7.72 -7.00
CA ALA A 229 -4.57 8.59 -6.73
C ALA A 229 -4.60 8.98 -5.24
N LEU A 230 -3.43 8.93 -4.58
CA LEU A 230 -3.29 9.40 -3.19
C LEU A 230 -3.55 10.92 -3.07
N PHE A 231 -3.45 11.64 -4.19
CA PHE A 231 -3.75 13.05 -4.32
C PHE A 231 -4.58 13.27 -5.59
N SER A 232 -5.79 13.82 -5.44
CA SER A 232 -6.60 14.27 -6.57
C SER A 232 -6.01 15.58 -7.10
N PHE A 233 -5.46 15.55 -8.31
CA PHE A 233 -5.18 16.79 -9.03
C PHE A 233 -6.49 17.23 -9.71
N SER A 234 -6.83 18.51 -9.58
CA SER A 234 -7.96 19.10 -10.29
C SER A 234 -7.87 18.78 -11.78
N THR A 235 -9.03 18.64 -12.43
CA THR A 235 -9.09 18.52 -13.89
C THR A 235 -8.23 19.63 -14.53
N PRO A 236 -7.38 19.34 -15.54
CA PRO A 236 -6.45 20.32 -16.10
C PRO A 236 -7.11 21.61 -16.57
N LEU A 237 -8.40 21.52 -16.92
CA LEU A 237 -9.27 22.63 -17.24
C LEU A 237 -10.59 22.45 -16.50
N GLU A 238 -10.96 23.43 -15.69
CA GLU A 238 -12.26 23.53 -15.00
C GLU A 238 -12.92 24.85 -15.39
N ILE A 239 -14.19 24.79 -15.76
CA ILE A 239 -14.96 25.98 -16.16
C ILE A 239 -16.14 26.12 -15.22
N GLU A 240 -16.13 27.19 -14.43
CA GLU A 240 -17.20 27.50 -13.48
C GLU A 240 -18.19 28.51 -14.09
N LEU A 241 -19.46 28.11 -14.21
CA LEU A 241 -20.54 28.99 -14.65
C LEU A 241 -21.27 29.55 -13.43
N ARG A 242 -21.31 30.88 -13.31
CA ARG A 242 -21.98 31.60 -12.21
C ARG A 242 -23.16 32.42 -12.71
N GLY A 243 -24.28 32.34 -12.01
CA GLY A 243 -25.53 33.00 -12.38
C GLY A 243 -26.55 32.93 -11.25
N GLN A 244 -27.61 33.73 -11.36
CA GLN A 244 -28.69 33.79 -10.37
C GLN A 244 -29.86 32.85 -10.70
N ASP A 245 -30.04 32.53 -11.98
CA ASP A 245 -31.11 31.67 -12.47
C ASP A 245 -30.56 30.29 -12.85
N MET A 246 -31.09 29.25 -12.19
CA MET A 246 -30.68 27.87 -12.41
C MET A 246 -31.08 27.37 -13.79
N ALA A 247 -32.23 27.79 -14.33
CA ALA A 247 -32.68 27.36 -15.65
C ALA A 247 -31.75 27.89 -16.75
N THR A 248 -31.35 29.16 -16.66
CA THR A 248 -30.37 29.74 -17.60
C THR A 248 -28.99 29.08 -17.47
N LEU A 249 -28.54 28.79 -16.24
CA LEU A 249 -27.27 28.08 -16.01
C LEU A 249 -27.25 26.68 -16.59
N GLU A 250 -28.35 25.94 -16.46
CA GLU A 250 -28.50 24.61 -17.03
C GLU A 250 -28.36 24.63 -18.56
N VAL A 251 -29.10 25.51 -19.24
CA VAL A 251 -29.03 25.66 -20.70
C VAL A 251 -27.63 26.07 -21.16
N ALA A 252 -27.00 27.03 -20.47
CA ALA A 252 -25.66 27.49 -20.79
C ALA A 252 -24.61 26.38 -20.59
N GLY A 253 -24.71 25.62 -19.49
CA GLY A 253 -23.80 24.52 -19.16
C GLY A 253 -23.92 23.36 -20.14
N GLN A 254 -25.15 22.95 -20.50
CA GLN A 254 -25.37 21.92 -21.51
C GLN A 254 -24.80 22.32 -22.88
N ARG A 255 -24.99 23.58 -23.28
CA ARG A 255 -24.44 24.10 -24.54
C ARG A 255 -22.91 24.10 -24.53
N LEU A 256 -22.29 24.54 -23.44
CA LEU A 256 -20.83 24.54 -23.30
C LEU A 256 -20.25 23.11 -23.32
N ALA A 257 -20.86 22.19 -22.59
CA ALA A 257 -20.45 20.79 -22.57
C ALA A 257 -20.55 20.15 -23.96
N ALA A 258 -21.61 20.45 -24.72
CA ALA A 258 -21.75 19.99 -26.10
C ALA A 258 -20.65 20.54 -27.03
N MET A 259 -20.30 21.82 -26.89
CA MET A 259 -19.20 22.44 -27.66
C MET A 259 -17.84 21.80 -27.35
N LEU A 260 -17.57 21.52 -26.07
CA LEU A 260 -16.31 20.88 -25.66
C LEU A 260 -16.22 19.43 -26.14
N ARG A 261 -17.30 18.66 -26.04
CA ARG A 261 -17.36 17.28 -26.57
C ARG A 261 -17.19 17.21 -28.09
N GLY A 262 -17.59 18.26 -28.81
CA GLY A 262 -17.44 18.35 -30.27
C GLY A 262 -16.01 18.62 -30.74
N ASN A 263 -15.07 18.92 -29.84
CA ASN A 263 -13.69 19.23 -30.19
C ASN A 263 -12.76 18.06 -29.82
N ALA A 264 -12.00 17.56 -30.80
CA ALA A 264 -11.10 16.42 -30.66
C ALA A 264 -9.95 16.63 -29.65
N HIS A 265 -9.70 17.86 -29.21
CA HIS A 265 -8.67 18.17 -28.21
C HIS A 265 -9.10 17.90 -26.76
N TYR A 266 -10.38 17.66 -26.51
CA TYR A 266 -10.90 17.38 -25.16
C TYR A 266 -11.42 15.95 -25.07
N ALA A 267 -10.94 15.22 -24.05
CA ALA A 267 -11.45 13.90 -23.68
C ALA A 267 -12.13 14.00 -22.30
N ASP A 268 -13.05 13.07 -22.03
CA ASP A 268 -13.69 12.90 -20.72
C ASP A 268 -14.39 14.16 -20.17
N VAL A 269 -15.12 14.89 -21.04
CA VAL A 269 -15.84 16.12 -20.68
C VAL A 269 -17.03 15.81 -19.74
N LYS A 270 -16.87 16.20 -18.47
CA LYS A 270 -17.91 16.09 -17.43
C LYS A 270 -18.71 17.39 -17.29
N SER A 271 -19.99 17.24 -16.99
CA SER A 271 -20.90 18.35 -16.67
C SER A 271 -21.49 18.09 -15.28
N THR A 272 -21.47 19.10 -14.42
CA THR A 272 -22.14 19.08 -13.11
C THR A 272 -23.60 19.54 -13.18
N VAL A 273 -24.04 20.01 -14.35
CA VAL A 273 -25.45 20.28 -14.64
C VAL A 273 -26.17 18.94 -14.75
N GLU A 274 -27.02 18.66 -13.78
CA GLU A 274 -27.76 17.41 -13.65
C GLU A 274 -29.24 17.66 -13.47
N GLU A 275 -30.04 16.75 -14.03
CA GLU A 275 -31.48 16.72 -13.80
C GLU A 275 -31.76 16.38 -12.33
N GLY A 276 -32.66 17.13 -11.70
CA GLY A 276 -33.01 16.92 -10.30
C GLY A 276 -33.60 15.53 -10.05
N PHE A 277 -33.47 15.04 -8.81
CA PHE A 277 -34.15 13.81 -8.41
C PHE A 277 -35.66 14.03 -8.38
N PRO A 278 -36.46 13.08 -8.90
CA PRO A 278 -37.91 13.15 -8.76
C PRO A 278 -38.27 13.09 -7.28
N GLU A 279 -38.87 14.16 -6.77
CA GLU A 279 -39.32 14.24 -5.39
C GLU A 279 -40.84 14.32 -5.28
N ILE A 280 -41.37 13.71 -4.23
CA ILE A 280 -42.79 13.83 -3.88
C ILE A 280 -42.92 14.99 -2.90
N GLN A 281 -43.35 16.15 -3.40
CA GLN A 281 -43.68 17.30 -2.56
C GLN A 281 -45.12 17.18 -2.05
N ILE A 282 -45.27 17.05 -0.73
CA ILE A 282 -46.58 17.09 -0.08
C ILE A 282 -46.87 18.54 0.28
N ARG A 283 -47.74 19.20 -0.49
CA ARG A 283 -48.20 20.57 -0.22
C ARG A 283 -49.49 20.52 0.59
N PHE A 284 -49.41 20.94 1.85
CA PHE A 284 -50.57 20.99 2.73
C PHE A 284 -51.42 22.23 2.46
N ASP A 285 -52.73 22.01 2.28
CA ASP A 285 -53.72 23.07 2.28
C ASP A 285 -54.03 23.44 3.74
N GLN A 286 -53.52 24.60 4.17
CA GLN A 286 -53.62 25.05 5.55
C GLN A 286 -55.06 25.40 5.95
N GLU A 287 -55.86 25.91 5.00
CA GLU A 287 -57.24 26.32 5.26
C GLU A 287 -58.13 25.09 5.49
N ARG A 288 -57.98 24.06 4.65
CA ARG A 288 -58.69 22.79 4.82
C ARG A 288 -58.24 22.02 6.06
N ALA A 289 -56.93 22.04 6.36
CA ALA A 289 -56.41 21.42 7.57
C ALA A 289 -57.02 22.07 8.84
N GLY A 290 -57.07 23.41 8.87
CA GLY A 290 -57.69 24.17 9.96
C GLY A 290 -59.19 23.91 10.12
N ALA A 291 -59.92 23.81 9.02
CA ALA A 291 -61.36 23.47 9.04
C ALA A 291 -61.65 22.07 9.63
N LEU A 292 -60.69 21.15 9.54
CA LEU A 292 -60.75 19.80 10.12
C LEU A 292 -60.16 19.72 11.54
N GLY A 293 -59.74 20.85 12.12
CA GLY A 293 -59.10 20.90 13.43
C GLY A 293 -57.68 20.29 13.47
N LEU A 294 -57.07 20.06 12.31
CA LEU A 294 -55.75 19.48 12.18
C LEU A 294 -54.68 20.56 12.06
N THR A 295 -53.61 20.41 12.83
CA THR A 295 -52.42 21.25 12.66
C THR A 295 -51.49 20.68 11.60
N THR A 296 -50.75 21.53 10.89
CA THR A 296 -49.74 21.09 9.89
C THR A 296 -48.71 20.13 10.49
N ARG A 297 -48.37 20.28 11.78
CA ARG A 297 -47.52 19.37 12.53
C ARG A 297 -48.16 17.97 12.69
N GLN A 298 -49.43 17.88 13.06
CA GLN A 298 -50.13 16.58 13.18
C GLN A 298 -50.23 15.84 11.85
N ILE A 299 -50.39 16.56 10.74
CA ILE A 299 -50.41 15.96 9.39
C ILE A 299 -49.00 15.54 8.96
N ALA A 300 -47.96 16.30 9.33
CA ALA A 300 -46.57 15.94 9.06
C ALA A 300 -46.10 14.74 9.90
N ASP A 301 -46.64 14.57 11.11
CA ASP A 301 -46.33 13.48 12.05
C ASP A 301 -47.11 12.19 11.76
N LEU A 302 -48.06 12.21 10.82
CA LEU A 302 -48.78 11.01 10.39
C LEU A 302 -47.76 9.98 9.87
N PRO A 303 -47.80 8.72 10.35
CA PRO A 303 -46.86 7.70 9.92
C PRO A 303 -46.97 7.53 8.41
N ARG A 304 -45.92 7.92 7.68
CA ARG A 304 -45.83 7.62 6.24
C ARG A 304 -46.07 6.12 6.03
N PRO A 305 -46.86 5.72 5.01
CA PRO A 305 -47.13 4.31 4.72
C PRO A 305 -45.84 3.48 4.74
N GLN A 306 -45.94 2.30 5.34
CA GLN A 306 -44.83 1.45 5.80
C GLN A 306 -43.90 0.93 4.68
N ASP A 307 -44.21 1.21 3.41
CA ASP A 307 -43.52 0.70 2.22
C ASP A 307 -42.11 1.31 1.99
N ARG A 308 -41.72 2.34 2.76
CA ARG A 308 -40.38 2.97 2.69
C ARG A 308 -39.46 2.71 3.89
N ARG A 309 -39.84 1.86 4.85
CA ARG A 309 -39.02 1.58 6.06
C ARG A 309 -37.85 0.60 5.86
N ALA A 310 -37.18 0.62 4.70
CA ALA A 310 -35.90 -0.08 4.55
C ALA A 310 -34.67 0.80 4.84
N GLY A 311 -34.81 2.13 5.00
CA GLY A 311 -33.65 3.02 5.13
C GLY A 311 -33.70 4.13 6.19
N ALA A 312 -34.84 4.45 6.78
CA ALA A 312 -34.93 5.55 7.75
C ALA A 312 -34.68 5.04 9.17
N GLY A 313 -33.51 5.41 9.73
CA GLY A 313 -33.02 5.02 11.05
C GLY A 313 -34.09 5.12 12.15
N ALA A 314 -34.57 3.94 12.57
CA ALA A 314 -35.33 3.81 13.79
C ALA A 314 -34.42 4.17 14.97
N GLY A 315 -34.88 5.09 15.82
CA GLY A 315 -34.17 5.56 16.99
C GLY A 315 -33.52 4.43 17.77
N ARG A 316 -32.21 4.53 17.99
CA ARG A 316 -31.42 3.60 18.80
C ARG A 316 -31.93 3.63 20.24
N ARG A 317 -32.83 2.70 20.57
CA ARG A 317 -32.91 2.21 21.95
C ARG A 317 -31.66 1.37 22.21
N PRO A 318 -30.95 1.53 23.33
CA PRO A 318 -29.81 0.69 23.65
C PRO A 318 -30.35 -0.73 23.93
N ARG A 319 -30.28 -1.61 22.92
CA ARG A 319 -30.56 -3.04 23.10
C ARG A 319 -29.38 -3.66 23.83
N GLN A 320 -29.66 -4.15 25.04
CA GLN A 320 -28.78 -5.07 25.73
C GLN A 320 -28.60 -6.35 24.90
N ARG A 321 -27.44 -6.96 25.12
CA ARG A 321 -26.82 -8.03 24.39
C ARG A 321 -27.69 -9.30 24.34
N GLY A 322 -27.97 -9.75 23.11
CA GLY A 322 -28.27 -11.16 22.79
C GLY A 322 -29.73 -11.56 22.87
N GLU A 323 -30.49 -11.37 21.79
CA GLU A 323 -31.65 -12.21 21.48
C GLU A 323 -31.99 -12.11 19.98
N HIS A 324 -32.09 -13.27 19.34
CA HIS A 324 -32.58 -13.40 17.95
C HIS A 324 -34.04 -12.93 17.87
N PRO A 325 -34.46 -12.27 16.77
CA PRO A 325 -35.86 -11.93 16.59
C PRO A 325 -36.71 -13.20 16.45
N PRO A 326 -37.88 -13.30 17.10
CA PRO A 326 -38.76 -14.44 16.95
C PRO A 326 -39.33 -14.48 15.53
N ALA A 327 -39.29 -15.66 14.91
CA ALA A 327 -40.02 -15.95 13.68
C ALA A 327 -41.51 -16.07 14.02
N ASP A 328 -42.28 -15.03 13.69
CA ASP A 328 -43.72 -15.03 13.90
C ASP A 328 -44.38 -15.92 12.83
N ARG A 329 -44.81 -17.12 13.24
CA ARG A 329 -45.70 -17.98 12.46
C ARG A 329 -47.12 -17.44 12.56
N GLN A 330 -47.74 -17.15 11.43
CA GLN A 330 -49.18 -16.89 11.35
C GLN A 330 -49.99 -18.09 11.89
N PRO A 331 -51.03 -17.88 12.73
CA PRO A 331 -52.04 -18.88 12.97
C PRO A 331 -53.06 -18.86 11.82
N GLY A 332 -53.29 -20.03 11.23
CA GLY A 332 -54.32 -20.25 10.21
C GLY A 332 -55.71 -19.90 10.73
N GLN A 333 -56.47 -19.20 9.89
CA GLN A 333 -57.87 -18.86 10.15
C GLN A 333 -58.73 -20.13 10.08
N HIS A 334 -59.40 -20.43 11.19
CA HIS A 334 -60.51 -21.37 11.28
C HIS A 334 -61.72 -20.84 10.48
N ALA A 335 -62.24 -21.66 9.57
CA ALA A 335 -63.55 -21.46 8.95
C ALA A 335 -64.68 -21.91 9.90
N PRO A 336 -65.86 -21.27 9.90
CA PRO A 336 -66.98 -21.65 10.75
C PRO A 336 -67.81 -22.79 10.15
N GLY A 337 -68.23 -23.71 11.01
CA GLY A 337 -69.14 -24.80 10.66
C GLY A 337 -70.59 -24.36 10.47
N HIS A 338 -71.32 -25.11 9.63
CA HIS A 338 -72.78 -25.17 9.60
C HIS A 338 -73.22 -26.65 9.62
N PRO A 339 -74.44 -26.97 10.10
CA PRO A 339 -74.80 -28.25 10.67
C PRO A 339 -75.33 -29.26 9.63
N GLY A 340 -75.39 -30.52 10.06
CA GLY A 340 -75.66 -31.67 9.21
C GLY A 340 -77.10 -31.84 8.70
N GLN A 341 -77.18 -32.61 7.63
CA GLN A 341 -78.25 -33.46 7.09
C GLN A 341 -77.61 -34.11 5.85
N GLY A 342 -77.31 -35.40 5.79
CA GLY A 342 -78.25 -36.50 5.64
C GLY A 342 -78.13 -37.05 4.21
N GLY A 343 -77.75 -38.33 4.04
CA GLY A 343 -77.96 -39.08 2.79
C GLY A 343 -76.73 -39.72 2.13
N MET A 344 -76.60 -41.04 2.29
CA MET A 344 -76.00 -41.99 1.32
C MET A 344 -76.63 -41.83 -0.09
N PRO A 345 -75.95 -42.17 -1.22
CA PRO A 345 -75.73 -43.55 -1.71
C PRO A 345 -74.29 -43.78 -2.25
N CYS A 346 -73.69 -44.99 -2.20
CA CYS A 346 -73.89 -46.18 -3.04
C CYS A 346 -73.63 -46.00 -4.56
N TYR A 347 -72.75 -46.88 -5.09
CA TYR A 347 -72.37 -47.18 -6.50
C TYR A 347 -71.46 -46.17 -7.22
N ALA A 348 -70.42 -46.55 -7.99
CA ALA A 348 -69.88 -47.82 -8.47
C ALA A 348 -68.35 -47.69 -8.62
#